data_AF-A0A6M4WVW1-F1
#
_entry.id   AF-A0A6M4WVW1-F1
#
_cell.length_a   1.000
_cell.length_b   1.000
_cell.length_c   1.000
_cell.angle_alpha   90.00
_cell.angle_beta   90.00
_cell.angle_gamma   90.00
#
_symmetry.space_group_name_H-M   'P 1'
#
loop_
_entity.id
_entity.type
_entity.pdbx_description
1 polymer ?
#
loop_
_entity_poly.entity_id
_entity_poly.type
_entity_poly.pdbx_seq_one_letter_code
_entity_poly.pdbx_strand_id
1 'polypeptide(L)'
;MTGESMAQAAARNFLQVGKESYSSYLRKNMSEIGALSSDQTWRLPFPELFGESLSEVLDAAAADLASALTTLGRGDRLARLVVIAARSQWVSAQYAPYGDGSGLVVVSDSLAGLCTSYCQHLSWELAPIFDTTSFLKPLLRLAVALCKGTLVGDPARLASVLRYHHVNRRAHGVATALLTQQERRSENDHEHHSEADLFLLMTIRFLLGHEMAHHALAHHAECSQSPEQESQADFLALRAGNLVNADVMKKHASDIPFVREQWMEDAGEFYGLVSAVIGMLAVQSLEEALMVRRGRTHRPARERAARLIEQSLGDARIHEHERALGHRDARFRRRIESERNALQSLTRSLAAATDKAADFSARRANFDWAGLPIAQVVVPGENHLREVVRLDGLLSQPDASLTAALAHSPLHDGALYALAGNTRQAMRAWKVPDATTRTVHDETTALAFYTLVHFIRTASKTYGLSGKDLHELPIVAATLISRRLTHEE
;
A
#
# COMPACT_ATOMS: atom_id res chain seq x y z
N MET A 1 -20.13 13.10 33.25
CA MET A 1 -19.17 12.07 32.82
C MET A 1 -18.75 12.41 31.42
N THR A 2 -17.46 12.67 31.18
CA THR A 2 -16.95 12.97 29.83
C THR A 2 -17.12 11.70 28.99
N GLY A 3 -18.16 11.69 28.16
CA GLY A 3 -18.61 10.55 27.37
C GLY A 3 -17.66 10.25 26.21
N GLU A 4 -16.50 9.67 26.54
CA GLU A 4 -15.57 9.09 25.56
C GLU A 4 -16.31 8.04 24.72
N SER A 5 -16.21 8.13 23.39
CA SER A 5 -16.80 7.14 22.49
C SER A 5 -16.01 5.83 22.49
N MET A 6 -16.63 4.75 22.03
CA MET A 6 -15.96 3.45 21.88
C MET A 6 -14.77 3.55 20.91
N ALA A 7 -14.91 4.31 19.82
CA ALA A 7 -13.81 4.56 18.88
C ALA A 7 -12.64 5.31 19.53
N GLN A 8 -12.91 6.31 20.39
CA GLN A 8 -11.86 7.04 21.13
C GLN A 8 -11.14 6.12 22.12
N ALA A 9 -11.89 5.30 22.86
CA ALA A 9 -11.32 4.33 23.79
C ALA A 9 -10.46 3.28 23.06
N ALA A 10 -10.92 2.80 21.90
CA ALA A 10 -10.16 1.87 21.07
C ALA A 10 -8.90 2.51 20.49
N ALA A 11 -9.00 3.74 19.96
CA ALA A 11 -7.87 4.51 19.46
C ALA A 11 -6.81 4.71 20.55
N ARG A 12 -7.22 5.07 21.78
CA ARG A 12 -6.31 5.20 22.92
C ARG A 12 -5.59 3.88 23.20
N ASN A 13 -6.29 2.75 23.19
CA ASN A 13 -5.66 1.45 23.42
C ASN A 13 -4.65 1.11 22.31
N PHE A 14 -4.96 1.43 21.06
CA PHE A 14 -4.01 1.28 19.94
C PHE A 14 -2.75 2.15 20.13
N LEU A 15 -2.91 3.40 20.58
CA LEU A 15 -1.82 4.36 20.73
C LEU A 15 -1.01 4.17 22.01
N GLN A 16 -1.61 3.67 23.08
CA GLN A 16 -0.92 3.34 24.34
C GLN A 16 0.13 2.25 24.15
N VAL A 17 -0.03 1.40 23.13
CA VAL A 17 1.02 0.51 22.65
C VAL A 17 2.05 1.30 21.82
N GLY A 18 2.72 2.25 22.47
CA GLY A 18 4.13 2.53 22.21
C GLY A 18 4.52 3.38 21.00
N LYS A 19 4.40 4.72 21.09
CA LYS A 19 5.16 5.61 20.19
C LYS A 19 6.68 5.41 20.37
N GLU A 20 7.15 5.43 21.62
CA GLU A 20 8.56 5.18 21.97
C GLU A 20 8.96 3.71 21.77
N SER A 21 8.08 2.77 22.14
CA SER A 21 8.33 1.34 21.99
C SER A 21 8.39 0.92 20.52
N TYR A 22 7.55 1.47 19.64
CA TYR A 22 7.59 1.15 18.21
C TYR A 22 8.79 1.76 17.49
N SER A 23 9.10 3.04 17.71
CA SER A 23 10.29 3.64 17.07
C SER A 23 11.58 2.96 17.55
N SER A 24 11.65 2.59 18.83
CA SER A 24 12.77 1.79 19.37
C SER A 24 12.77 0.36 18.82
N TYR A 25 11.60 -0.26 18.66
CA TYR A 25 11.44 -1.56 18.03
C TYR A 25 11.91 -1.54 16.57
N LEU A 26 11.46 -0.57 15.75
CA LEU A 26 11.90 -0.44 14.36
C LEU A 26 13.40 -0.21 14.30
N ARG A 27 13.94 0.75 15.07
CA ARG A 27 15.38 1.03 15.09
C ARG A 27 16.18 -0.20 15.48
N LYS A 28 15.74 -0.94 16.50
CA LYS A 28 16.36 -2.19 16.94
C LYS A 28 16.34 -3.24 15.84
N ASN A 29 15.17 -3.57 15.28
CA ASN A 29 15.08 -4.61 14.23
C ASN A 29 15.85 -4.19 12.97
N MET A 30 15.81 -2.91 12.58
CA MET A 30 16.56 -2.40 11.44
C MET A 30 18.08 -2.44 11.66
N SER A 31 18.53 -2.14 12.88
CA SER A 31 19.93 -2.31 13.26
C SER A 31 20.33 -3.78 13.21
N GLU A 32 19.48 -4.68 13.73
CA GLU A 32 19.75 -6.12 13.77
C GLU A 32 19.85 -6.73 12.36
N ILE A 33 19.09 -6.23 11.39
CA ILE A 33 19.14 -6.69 9.99
C ILE A 33 20.16 -5.94 9.13
N GLY A 34 20.95 -5.03 9.73
CA GLY A 34 21.97 -4.26 9.02
C GLY A 34 21.42 -3.24 8.01
N ALA A 35 20.15 -2.84 8.14
CA ALA A 35 19.52 -1.85 7.27
C ALA A 35 19.94 -0.40 7.63
N LEU A 36 20.52 -0.19 8.81
CA LEU A 36 21.08 1.11 9.23
C LEU A 36 22.58 1.17 8.88
N SER A 37 22.99 2.18 8.12
CA SER A 37 24.41 2.56 8.03
C SER A 37 24.81 3.41 9.25
N SER A 38 26.09 3.40 9.62
CA SER A 38 26.61 4.07 10.82
C SER A 38 26.40 5.59 10.85
N ASP A 39 26.15 6.20 9.67
CA ASP A 39 26.24 7.65 9.46
C ASP A 39 24.90 8.27 9.04
N GLN A 40 23.83 7.46 8.86
CA GLN A 40 22.53 7.97 8.38
C GLN A 40 21.46 7.97 9.47
N THR A 41 20.90 9.15 9.71
CA THR A 41 19.58 9.31 10.34
C THR A 41 18.54 8.73 9.38
N TRP A 42 18.21 7.45 9.55
CA TRP A 42 17.24 6.81 8.67
C TRP A 42 15.88 7.50 8.79
N ARG A 43 15.42 8.07 7.68
CA ARG A 43 14.04 8.57 7.53
C ARG A 43 13.14 7.34 7.38
N LEU A 44 12.05 7.31 8.15
CA LEU A 44 11.01 6.28 8.02
C LEU A 44 10.60 6.12 6.54
N PRO A 45 10.02 4.97 6.11
CA PRO A 45 9.59 4.79 4.71
C PRO A 45 8.49 5.78 4.31
N PHE A 46 7.85 6.40 5.30
CA PHE A 46 7.26 7.72 5.15
C PHE A 46 8.41 8.73 5.35
N PRO A 47 9.02 9.27 4.27
CA PRO A 47 9.78 10.50 4.44
C PRO A 47 8.87 11.46 5.20
N GLU A 48 9.43 12.32 6.04
CA GLU A 48 8.67 13.45 6.60
C GLU A 48 8.12 14.23 5.40
N LEU A 49 6.92 13.84 4.93
CA LEU A 49 6.26 14.46 3.81
C LEU A 49 5.98 15.86 4.31
N PHE A 50 6.54 16.85 3.62
CA PHE A 50 6.41 18.24 4.02
C PHE A 50 7.03 18.58 5.39
N GLY A 51 7.92 17.73 5.93
CA GLY A 51 8.46 17.91 7.30
C GLY A 51 7.54 17.41 8.41
N GLU A 52 6.43 16.75 8.07
CA GLU A 52 5.39 16.31 9.00
C GLU A 52 5.42 14.80 9.24
N SER A 53 4.94 14.38 10.40
CA SER A 53 4.69 12.97 10.71
C SER A 53 3.44 12.45 9.99
N LEU A 54 3.38 11.15 9.70
CA LEU A 54 2.19 10.53 9.09
C LEU A 54 0.90 10.83 9.86
N SER A 55 0.96 10.96 11.20
CA SER A 55 -0.22 11.32 11.99
C SER A 55 -0.75 12.71 11.63
N GLU A 56 0.15 13.70 11.52
CA GLU A 56 -0.21 15.07 11.17
C GLU A 56 -0.79 15.14 9.75
N VAL A 57 -0.17 14.43 8.80
CA VAL A 57 -0.67 14.34 7.42
C VAL A 57 -2.06 13.69 7.38
N LEU A 58 -2.30 12.62 8.15
CA LEU A 58 -3.60 11.96 8.22
C LEU A 58 -4.66 12.84 8.91
N ASP A 59 -4.29 13.56 9.97
CA ASP A 59 -5.19 14.47 10.68
C ASP A 59 -5.63 15.63 9.76
N ALA A 60 -4.68 16.23 9.03
CA ALA A 60 -4.96 17.27 8.04
C ALA A 60 -5.83 16.73 6.89
N ALA A 61 -5.48 15.58 6.33
CA ALA A 61 -6.26 14.95 5.27
C ALA A 61 -7.67 14.57 5.74
N ALA A 62 -7.82 14.07 6.98
CA ALA A 62 -9.12 13.74 7.57
C ALA A 62 -10.01 14.97 7.70
N ALA A 63 -9.45 16.11 8.16
CA ALA A 63 -10.17 17.36 8.29
C ALA A 63 -10.65 17.89 6.93
N ASP A 64 -9.76 17.91 5.92
CA ASP A 64 -10.08 18.30 4.55
C ASP A 64 -11.21 17.43 3.98
N LEU A 65 -11.08 16.11 4.11
CA LEU A 65 -12.08 15.15 3.61
C LEU A 65 -13.40 15.24 4.36
N ALA A 66 -13.39 15.51 5.67
CA ALA A 66 -14.61 15.67 6.44
C ALA A 66 -15.40 16.91 5.98
N SER A 67 -14.70 18.00 5.67
CA SER A 67 -15.29 19.20 5.05
C SER A 67 -15.87 18.89 3.67
N ALA A 68 -15.13 18.17 2.82
CA ALA A 68 -15.58 17.78 1.48
C ALA A 68 -16.80 16.85 1.52
N LEU A 69 -16.80 15.84 2.41
CA LEU A 69 -17.94 14.94 2.61
C LEU A 69 -19.17 15.69 3.14
N THR A 70 -18.97 16.70 3.99
CA THR A 70 -20.06 17.56 4.46
C THR A 70 -20.67 18.35 3.29
N THR A 71 -19.82 18.93 2.42
CA THR A 71 -20.25 19.60 1.17
C THR A 71 -21.03 18.65 0.25
N LEU A 72 -20.69 17.36 0.24
CA LEU A 72 -21.40 16.31 -0.51
C LEU A 72 -22.67 15.79 0.20
N GLY A 73 -23.09 16.39 1.31
CA GLY A 73 -24.31 16.00 2.04
C GLY A 73 -24.14 14.72 2.87
N ARG A 74 -22.94 14.48 3.38
CA ARG A 74 -22.55 13.27 4.14
C ARG A 74 -21.89 13.58 5.50
N GLY A 75 -22.14 14.78 6.05
CA GLY A 75 -21.46 15.29 7.26
C GLY A 75 -21.94 14.71 8.59
N ASP A 76 -23.21 14.30 8.69
CA ASP A 76 -23.89 14.08 9.99
C ASP A 76 -23.22 13.05 10.92
N ARG A 77 -22.49 12.08 10.36
CA ARG A 77 -21.86 10.99 11.13
C ARG A 77 -20.39 11.28 11.45
N LEU A 78 -19.74 12.16 10.70
CA LEU A 78 -18.28 12.35 10.74
C LEU A 78 -17.75 12.88 12.07
N ALA A 79 -18.58 13.59 12.84
CA ALA A 79 -18.21 14.08 14.17
C ALA A 79 -17.87 12.94 15.17
N ARG A 80 -18.25 11.69 14.87
CA ARG A 80 -17.98 10.51 15.69
C ARG A 80 -16.93 9.58 15.09
N LEU A 81 -16.28 10.02 14.01
CA LEU A 81 -15.21 9.28 13.36
C LEU A 81 -13.87 9.67 13.99
N VAL A 82 -13.07 8.66 14.32
CA VAL A 82 -11.69 8.82 14.78
C VAL A 82 -10.78 8.24 13.72
N VAL A 83 -9.74 8.98 13.35
CA VAL A 83 -8.71 8.52 12.41
C VAL A 83 -7.40 8.40 13.18
N ILE A 84 -6.67 7.29 12.98
CA ILE A 84 -5.35 7.10 13.58
C ILE A 84 -4.34 6.52 12.59
N ALA A 85 -3.08 6.93 12.74
CA ALA A 85 -1.94 6.25 12.15
C ALA A 85 -1.60 5.01 13.00
N ALA A 86 -1.71 3.81 12.42
CA ALA A 86 -1.19 2.60 13.03
C ALA A 86 0.27 2.39 12.66
N ARG A 87 1.09 2.27 13.70
CA ARG A 87 2.44 1.74 13.65
C ARG A 87 2.43 0.21 13.76
N SER A 88 1.44 -0.43 13.12
CA SER A 88 1.18 -1.86 13.29
C SER A 88 1.53 -2.62 12.02
N GLN A 89 2.07 -3.83 12.21
CA GLN A 89 2.44 -4.71 11.10
C GLN A 89 1.24 -5.38 10.44
N TRP A 90 0.05 -5.24 11.05
CA TRP A 90 -1.11 -6.09 10.81
C TRP A 90 -2.28 -5.38 10.14
N VAL A 91 -2.18 -4.07 9.92
CA VAL A 91 -3.27 -3.25 9.39
C VAL A 91 -2.84 -2.69 8.03
N SER A 92 -3.71 -2.74 7.02
CA SER A 92 -3.56 -1.98 5.77
C SER A 92 -4.18 -0.59 5.97
N ALA A 93 -5.41 -0.41 5.49
CA ALA A 93 -6.36 0.61 5.89
C ALA A 93 -7.63 -0.13 6.31
N GLN A 94 -8.25 0.30 7.40
CA GLN A 94 -9.45 -0.37 7.90
C GLN A 94 -10.38 0.58 8.65
N TYR A 95 -11.66 0.52 8.27
CA TYR A 95 -12.78 1.06 9.02
C TYR A 95 -13.37 0.03 10.00
N ALA A 96 -13.55 0.43 11.26
CA ALA A 96 -14.21 -0.33 12.31
C ALA A 96 -15.40 0.47 12.90
N PRO A 97 -16.66 0.06 12.68
CA PRO A 97 -17.83 0.63 13.33
C PRO A 97 -17.99 0.14 14.78
N TYR A 98 -18.56 0.98 15.64
CA TYR A 98 -18.89 0.66 17.04
C TYR A 98 -20.38 0.81 17.34
N GLY A 99 -20.83 0.13 18.41
CA GLY A 99 -22.25 0.07 18.79
C GLY A 99 -22.84 1.41 19.24
N ASP A 100 -22.02 2.36 19.67
CA ASP A 100 -22.44 3.73 20.00
C ASP A 100 -22.59 4.63 18.75
N GLY A 101 -22.37 4.08 17.55
CA GLY A 101 -22.40 4.77 16.27
C GLY A 101 -21.10 5.52 15.94
N SER A 102 -20.06 5.41 16.76
CA SER A 102 -18.72 5.90 16.43
C SER A 102 -17.99 4.98 15.45
N GLY A 103 -16.94 5.50 14.83
CA GLY A 103 -16.13 4.77 13.86
C GLY A 103 -14.65 5.01 14.12
N LEU A 104 -13.83 3.99 13.87
CA LEU A 104 -12.36 4.12 13.87
C LEU A 104 -11.83 3.78 12.49
N VAL A 105 -11.09 4.70 11.89
CA VAL A 105 -10.27 4.46 10.69
C VAL A 105 -8.83 4.33 11.12
N VAL A 106 -8.19 3.27 10.66
CA VAL A 106 -6.79 2.97 10.96
C VAL A 106 -6.03 2.86 9.65
N VAL A 107 -4.95 3.63 9.47
CA VAL A 107 -4.08 3.57 8.29
C VAL A 107 -2.66 3.23 8.73
N SER A 108 -2.02 2.23 8.12
CA SER A 108 -0.66 1.85 8.51
C SER A 108 0.45 2.63 7.81
N ASP A 109 1.56 2.80 8.53
CA ASP A 109 2.81 3.33 7.99
C ASP A 109 3.36 2.51 6.82
N SER A 110 3.15 1.20 6.85
CA SER A 110 3.55 0.29 5.77
C SER A 110 2.76 0.52 4.49
N LEU A 111 1.45 0.75 4.60
CA LEU A 111 0.62 1.09 3.44
C LEU A 111 1.07 2.43 2.85
N ALA A 112 1.33 3.43 3.71
CA ALA A 112 1.85 4.70 3.26
C ALA A 112 3.21 4.56 2.56
N GLY A 113 4.13 3.73 3.10
CA GLY A 113 5.42 3.43 2.47
C GLY A 113 5.29 2.75 1.09
N LEU A 114 4.32 1.85 0.91
CA LEU A 114 4.01 1.28 -0.40
C LEU A 114 3.50 2.35 -1.37
N CYS A 115 2.57 3.21 -0.92
CA CYS A 115 2.06 4.33 -1.72
C CYS A 115 3.22 5.23 -2.19
N THR A 116 4.17 5.54 -1.30
CA THR A 116 5.38 6.28 -1.65
C THR A 116 6.14 5.61 -2.79
N SER A 117 6.37 4.29 -2.74
CA SER A 117 7.08 3.56 -3.81
C SER A 117 6.37 3.64 -5.16
N TYR A 118 5.04 3.52 -5.20
CA TYR A 118 4.28 3.71 -6.45
C TYR A 118 4.38 5.15 -6.97
N CYS A 119 4.22 6.14 -6.08
CA CYS A 119 4.23 7.56 -6.45
C CYS A 119 5.61 8.00 -6.94
N GLN A 120 6.68 7.54 -6.30
CA GLN A 120 8.07 7.78 -6.73
C GLN A 120 8.35 7.13 -8.09
N HIS A 121 7.93 5.86 -8.28
CA HIS A 121 8.08 5.20 -9.57
C HIS A 121 7.35 5.97 -10.68
N LEU A 122 6.12 6.40 -10.42
CA LEU A 122 5.35 7.17 -11.40
C LEU A 122 6.01 8.53 -11.70
N SER A 123 6.35 9.29 -10.67
CA SER A 123 7.01 10.60 -10.83
C SER A 123 8.31 10.48 -11.61
N TRP A 124 9.10 9.43 -11.37
CA TRP A 124 10.29 9.16 -12.15
C TRP A 124 9.97 8.97 -13.63
N GLU A 125 9.02 8.11 -13.96
CA GLU A 125 8.66 7.82 -15.36
C GLU A 125 8.07 9.04 -16.08
N LEU A 126 7.46 9.93 -15.32
CA LEU A 126 6.94 11.20 -15.82
C LEU A 126 8.02 12.28 -15.93
N ALA A 127 9.11 12.23 -15.16
CA ALA A 127 10.15 13.27 -15.16
C ALA A 127 10.75 13.56 -16.55
N PRO A 128 11.05 12.57 -17.43
CA PRO A 128 11.50 12.83 -18.80
C PRO A 128 10.44 13.51 -19.68
N ILE A 129 9.16 13.36 -19.35
CA ILE A 129 8.06 14.04 -20.03
C ILE A 129 8.07 15.52 -19.64
N PHE A 130 8.30 15.84 -18.37
CA PHE A 130 8.22 17.19 -17.83
C PHE A 130 9.52 18.01 -17.85
N ASP A 131 10.61 17.44 -18.37
CA ASP A 131 11.89 18.16 -18.50
C ASP A 131 11.76 19.45 -19.35
N THR A 132 12.03 20.60 -18.71
CA THR A 132 11.50 21.94 -19.02
C THR A 132 12.21 22.68 -20.16
N THR A 133 13.09 22.03 -20.92
CA THR A 133 13.89 22.71 -21.95
C THR A 133 13.09 23.14 -23.20
N SER A 134 11.82 22.74 -23.34
CA SER A 134 10.95 23.16 -24.45
C SER A 134 9.47 22.87 -24.15
N PHE A 135 8.55 23.80 -24.44
CA PHE A 135 7.10 23.61 -24.22
C PHE A 135 6.44 22.54 -25.12
N LEU A 136 6.94 22.34 -26.35
CA LEU A 136 6.31 21.43 -27.32
C LEU A 136 6.75 19.97 -27.16
N LYS A 137 7.97 19.74 -26.64
CA LYS A 137 8.53 18.38 -26.50
C LYS A 137 7.78 17.53 -25.46
N PRO A 138 7.39 18.04 -24.26
CA PRO A 138 6.56 17.36 -23.28
C PRO A 138 5.24 16.87 -23.84
N LEU A 139 4.51 17.74 -24.56
CA LEU A 139 3.22 17.40 -25.14
C LEU A 139 3.33 16.28 -26.18
N LEU A 140 4.37 16.33 -27.03
CA LEU A 140 4.62 15.26 -28.00
C LEU A 140 5.06 13.96 -27.31
N ARG A 141 5.93 14.03 -26.30
CA ARG A 141 6.37 12.84 -25.52
C ARG A 141 5.21 12.21 -24.78
N LEU A 142 4.36 13.01 -24.13
CA LEU A 142 3.15 12.57 -23.46
C LEU A 142 2.19 11.93 -24.47
N ALA A 143 1.92 12.58 -25.60
CA ALA A 143 1.07 12.03 -26.66
C ALA A 143 1.62 10.70 -27.20
N VAL A 144 2.93 10.60 -27.41
CA VAL A 144 3.58 9.35 -27.87
C VAL A 144 3.52 8.28 -26.79
N ALA A 145 3.76 8.60 -25.53
CA ALA A 145 3.69 7.66 -24.41
C ALA A 145 2.26 7.16 -24.18
N LEU A 146 1.27 8.04 -24.31
CA LEU A 146 -0.15 7.73 -24.32
C LEU A 146 -0.51 6.78 -25.47
N CYS A 147 -0.14 7.14 -26.70
CA CYS A 147 -0.42 6.33 -27.89
C CYS A 147 0.27 4.95 -27.85
N LYS A 148 1.46 4.86 -27.26
CA LYS A 148 2.21 3.61 -27.13
C LYS A 148 1.87 2.82 -25.87
N GLY A 149 1.09 3.39 -24.95
CA GLY A 149 0.80 2.80 -23.64
C GLY A 149 2.02 2.68 -22.71
N THR A 150 3.12 3.40 -22.99
CA THR A 150 4.41 3.28 -22.28
C THR A 150 4.59 4.29 -21.14
N LEU A 151 3.50 4.86 -20.63
CA LEU A 151 3.50 5.91 -19.60
C LEU A 151 4.14 5.51 -18.26
N VAL A 152 4.41 4.22 -18.04
CA VAL A 152 4.74 3.65 -16.73
C VAL A 152 6.15 3.07 -16.68
N GLY A 153 6.93 3.26 -17.75
CA GLY A 153 8.27 2.69 -17.85
C GLY A 153 8.32 1.18 -17.74
N ASP A 154 9.44 0.69 -17.21
CA ASP A 154 9.65 -0.73 -16.95
C ASP A 154 8.97 -1.18 -15.64
N PRO A 155 7.90 -2.01 -15.70
CA PRO A 155 7.24 -2.53 -14.51
C PRO A 155 8.14 -3.44 -13.67
N ALA A 156 9.25 -3.96 -14.21
CA ALA A 156 10.19 -4.77 -13.45
C ALA A 156 10.87 -3.97 -12.33
N ARG A 157 11.15 -2.68 -12.54
CA ARG A 157 11.74 -1.82 -11.51
C ARG A 157 10.83 -1.68 -10.31
N LEU A 158 9.56 -1.29 -10.54
CA LEU A 158 8.56 -1.19 -9.49
C LEU A 158 8.37 -2.55 -8.79
N ALA A 159 8.31 -3.64 -9.54
CA ALA A 159 8.19 -4.97 -8.96
C ALA A 159 9.34 -5.30 -8.01
N SER A 160 10.58 -4.95 -8.35
CA SER A 160 11.75 -5.15 -7.48
C SER A 160 11.67 -4.28 -6.22
N VAL A 161 11.26 -3.02 -6.32
CA VAL A 161 11.10 -2.12 -5.15
C VAL A 161 10.04 -2.64 -4.19
N LEU A 162 8.88 -3.04 -4.72
CA LEU A 162 7.80 -3.65 -3.94
C LEU A 162 8.24 -4.98 -3.34
N ARG A 163 8.98 -5.81 -4.08
CA ARG A 163 9.49 -7.10 -3.59
C ARG A 163 10.42 -6.91 -2.39
N TYR A 164 11.32 -5.94 -2.45
CA TYR A 164 12.18 -5.58 -1.31
C TYR A 164 11.35 -5.27 -0.06
N HIS A 165 10.28 -4.48 -0.20
CA HIS A 165 9.37 -4.18 0.90
C HIS A 165 8.71 -5.45 1.45
N HIS A 166 8.15 -6.30 0.57
CA HIS A 166 7.43 -7.49 0.97
C HIS A 166 8.31 -8.51 1.69
N VAL A 167 9.53 -8.74 1.22
CA VAL A 167 10.48 -9.67 1.85
C VAL A 167 10.80 -9.20 3.27
N ASN A 168 11.12 -7.92 3.45
CA ASN A 168 11.38 -7.35 4.78
C ASN A 168 10.18 -7.48 5.72
N ARG A 169 8.97 -7.21 5.21
CA ARG A 169 7.75 -7.37 6.00
C ARG A 169 7.47 -8.82 6.37
N ARG A 170 7.60 -9.76 5.44
CA ARG A 170 7.38 -11.20 5.72
C ARG A 170 8.41 -11.76 6.69
N ALA A 171 9.69 -11.45 6.53
CA ALA A 171 10.77 -12.03 7.33
C ALA A 171 10.96 -11.35 8.70
N HIS A 172 10.85 -10.02 8.72
CA HIS A 172 11.21 -9.20 9.90
C HIS A 172 10.02 -8.44 10.49
N GLY A 173 8.90 -8.33 9.77
CA GLY A 173 7.76 -7.50 10.18
C GLY A 173 8.01 -6.00 9.93
N VAL A 174 9.17 -5.63 9.42
CA VAL A 174 9.59 -4.23 9.29
C VAL A 174 9.14 -3.65 7.96
N ALA A 175 8.51 -2.47 7.99
CA ALA A 175 8.19 -1.72 6.79
C ALA A 175 9.44 -0.97 6.34
N THR A 176 9.99 -1.39 5.19
CA THR A 176 11.12 -0.73 4.55
C THR A 176 10.74 -0.41 3.11
N ALA A 177 11.27 0.69 2.58
CA ALA A 177 11.09 1.06 1.18
C ALA A 177 12.46 1.43 0.62
N LEU A 178 12.74 1.02 -0.61
CA LEU A 178 13.85 1.58 -1.37
C LEU A 178 13.40 2.95 -1.86
N LEU A 179 13.86 4.00 -1.19
CA LEU A 179 13.56 5.36 -1.60
C LEU A 179 14.45 5.70 -2.79
N THR A 180 13.87 6.27 -3.83
CA THR A 180 14.66 6.81 -4.93
C THR A 180 15.41 8.05 -4.43
N GLN A 181 16.73 8.11 -4.61
CA GLN A 181 17.43 9.39 -4.60
C GLN A 181 16.92 10.17 -5.80
N GLN A 182 15.85 10.94 -5.62
CA GLN A 182 15.69 12.12 -6.43
C GLN A 182 16.95 12.93 -6.17
N GLU A 183 17.84 12.97 -7.15
CA GLU A 183 19.01 13.85 -7.13
C GLU A 183 18.53 15.17 -6.54
N ARG A 184 19.12 15.58 -5.42
CA ARG A 184 18.92 16.92 -4.86
C ARG A 184 19.28 17.88 -5.98
N ARG A 185 18.31 18.25 -6.81
CA ARG A 185 18.38 19.43 -7.65
C ARG A 185 18.60 20.54 -6.64
N SER A 186 19.83 21.05 -6.59
CA SER A 186 20.28 22.25 -5.88
C SER A 186 19.83 22.38 -4.41
N GLU A 187 20.76 22.54 -3.48
CA GLU A 187 20.45 22.99 -2.11
C GLU A 187 19.69 24.34 -2.05
N ASN A 188 19.44 25.01 -3.18
CA ASN A 188 18.58 26.19 -3.27
C ASN A 188 17.14 25.93 -3.76
N ASP A 189 16.76 24.71 -4.20
CA ASP A 189 15.39 24.37 -4.65
C ASP A 189 14.53 23.83 -3.49
N HIS A 190 14.58 24.50 -2.34
CA HIS A 190 13.89 24.05 -1.12
C HIS A 190 12.35 24.12 -1.16
N GLU A 191 11.76 24.65 -2.23
CA GLU A 191 10.29 24.86 -2.33
C GLU A 191 9.60 24.00 -3.39
N HIS A 192 10.32 23.15 -4.13
CA HIS A 192 9.67 22.30 -5.13
C HIS A 192 9.18 21.00 -4.50
N HIS A 193 7.89 20.98 -4.12
CA HIS A 193 7.17 19.74 -3.86
C HIS A 193 7.37 18.79 -5.05
N SER A 194 7.92 17.61 -4.80
CA SER A 194 8.10 16.64 -5.87
C SER A 194 6.71 16.18 -6.35
N GLU A 195 6.54 15.93 -7.65
CA GLU A 195 5.29 15.36 -8.17
C GLU A 195 4.87 14.08 -7.42
N ALA A 196 5.85 13.32 -6.92
CA ALA A 196 5.64 12.17 -6.06
C ALA A 196 4.90 12.53 -4.75
N ASP A 197 5.23 13.66 -4.11
CA ASP A 197 4.58 14.10 -2.87
C ASP A 197 3.11 14.49 -3.11
N LEU A 198 2.83 15.12 -4.26
CA LEU A 198 1.48 15.44 -4.69
C LEU A 198 0.65 14.17 -4.94
N PHE A 199 1.17 13.22 -5.72
CA PHE A 199 0.52 11.92 -5.91
C PHE A 199 0.32 11.17 -4.59
N LEU A 200 1.30 11.24 -3.69
CA LEU A 200 1.22 10.57 -2.40
C LEU A 200 0.13 11.19 -1.52
N LEU A 201 0.06 12.52 -1.41
CA LEU A 201 -0.99 13.20 -0.67
C LEU A 201 -2.38 12.86 -1.21
N MET A 202 -2.56 12.88 -2.54
CA MET A 202 -3.82 12.50 -3.19
C MET A 202 -4.16 11.03 -2.97
N THR A 203 -3.16 10.15 -2.96
CA THR A 203 -3.33 8.71 -2.70
C THR A 203 -3.78 8.48 -1.27
N ILE A 204 -3.13 9.13 -0.29
CA ILE A 204 -3.52 9.07 1.12
C ILE A 204 -4.94 9.60 1.31
N ARG A 205 -5.29 10.72 0.67
CA ARG A 205 -6.67 11.25 0.69
C ARG A 205 -7.68 10.27 0.12
N PHE A 206 -7.37 9.59 -0.98
CA PHE A 206 -8.26 8.56 -1.52
C PHE A 206 -8.45 7.40 -0.53
N LEU A 207 -7.37 6.84 -0.01
CA LEU A 207 -7.41 5.72 0.94
C LEU A 207 -8.19 6.08 2.20
N LEU A 208 -7.87 7.22 2.80
CA LEU A 208 -8.57 7.73 3.97
C LEU A 208 -10.04 8.03 3.66
N GLY A 209 -10.30 8.70 2.52
CA GLY A 209 -11.64 9.01 2.04
C GLY A 209 -12.50 7.77 1.83
N HIS A 210 -11.91 6.66 1.38
CA HIS A 210 -12.58 5.37 1.21
C HIS A 210 -13.06 4.82 2.55
N GLU A 211 -12.17 4.74 3.54
CA GLU A 211 -12.55 4.27 4.89
C GLU A 211 -13.57 5.22 5.56
N MET A 212 -13.41 6.53 5.40
CA MET A 212 -14.38 7.52 5.87
C MET A 212 -15.74 7.39 5.17
N ALA A 213 -15.75 7.05 3.88
CA ALA A 213 -16.97 6.87 3.10
C ALA A 213 -17.81 5.70 3.62
N HIS A 214 -17.19 4.61 4.07
CA HIS A 214 -17.92 3.53 4.75
C HIS A 214 -18.67 4.03 5.98
N HIS A 215 -18.03 4.88 6.80
CA HIS A 215 -18.70 5.49 7.93
C HIS A 215 -19.82 6.43 7.50
N ALA A 216 -19.56 7.31 6.54
CA ALA A 216 -20.50 8.31 6.07
C ALA A 216 -21.76 7.69 5.42
N LEU A 217 -21.60 6.56 4.74
CA LEU A 217 -22.68 5.81 4.08
C LEU A 217 -23.35 4.77 4.99
N ALA A 218 -22.92 4.64 6.25
CA ALA A 218 -23.42 3.64 7.19
C ALA A 218 -23.25 2.19 6.74
N HIS A 219 -22.14 1.91 6.08
CA HIS A 219 -21.71 0.54 5.82
C HIS A 219 -21.32 -0.14 7.15
N HIS A 220 -21.75 -1.38 7.33
CA HIS A 220 -21.40 -2.21 8.49
C HIS A 220 -20.05 -2.93 8.27
N ALA A 221 -19.44 -3.48 9.32
CA ALA A 221 -18.13 -4.14 9.21
C ALA A 221 -18.14 -5.42 8.34
N GLU A 222 -19.33 -5.99 8.09
CA GLU A 222 -19.54 -7.12 7.18
C GLU A 222 -19.53 -6.70 5.70
N CYS A 223 -19.55 -5.40 5.43
CA CYS A 223 -19.81 -4.83 4.12
C CYS A 223 -18.64 -4.86 3.13
N SER A 224 -17.41 -5.15 3.55
CA SER A 224 -16.33 -5.41 2.58
C SER A 224 -16.60 -6.64 1.70
N GLN A 225 -17.63 -7.43 2.04
CA GLN A 225 -18.16 -8.49 1.18
C GLN A 225 -19.17 -7.98 0.13
N SER A 226 -19.71 -6.77 0.25
CA SER A 226 -20.71 -6.23 -0.68
C SER A 226 -20.03 -5.48 -1.83
N PRO A 227 -20.13 -6.00 -3.07
CA PRO A 227 -19.57 -5.38 -4.27
C PRO A 227 -19.97 -3.92 -4.49
N GLU A 228 -21.20 -3.62 -4.09
CA GLU A 228 -21.84 -2.35 -4.35
C GLU A 228 -21.39 -1.31 -3.33
N GLN A 229 -21.30 -1.69 -2.06
CA GLN A 229 -20.89 -0.78 -0.98
C GLN A 229 -19.41 -0.35 -1.13
N GLU A 230 -18.54 -1.28 -1.51
CA GLU A 230 -17.15 -0.97 -1.87
C GLU A 230 -17.07 0.05 -3.03
N SER A 231 -17.88 -0.16 -4.07
CA SER A 231 -17.93 0.74 -5.23
C SER A 231 -18.48 2.13 -4.86
N GLN A 232 -19.47 2.19 -3.98
CA GLN A 232 -20.02 3.45 -3.47
C GLN A 232 -19.01 4.20 -2.61
N ALA A 233 -18.24 3.48 -1.78
CA ALA A 233 -17.17 4.07 -0.98
C ALA A 233 -16.05 4.62 -1.88
N ASP A 234 -15.61 3.85 -2.89
CA ASP A 234 -14.62 4.30 -3.88
C ASP A 234 -15.04 5.57 -4.60
N PHE A 235 -16.28 5.62 -5.08
CA PHE A 235 -16.80 6.79 -5.79
C PHE A 235 -16.92 8.02 -4.88
N LEU A 236 -17.45 7.84 -3.66
CA LEU A 236 -17.58 8.94 -2.71
C LEU A 236 -16.20 9.47 -2.28
N ALA A 237 -15.24 8.57 -2.05
CA ALA A 237 -13.86 8.92 -1.71
C ALA A 237 -13.18 9.73 -2.82
N LEU A 238 -13.30 9.28 -4.08
CA LEU A 238 -12.75 10.01 -5.22
C LEU A 238 -13.39 11.40 -5.34
N ARG A 239 -14.72 11.52 -5.21
CA ARG A 239 -15.39 12.81 -5.28
C ARG A 239 -14.98 13.77 -4.16
N ALA A 240 -14.91 13.28 -2.92
CA ALA A 240 -14.46 14.07 -1.78
C ALA A 240 -12.99 14.50 -1.97
N GLY A 241 -12.14 13.57 -2.39
CA GLY A 241 -10.74 13.84 -2.72
C GLY A 241 -10.60 14.89 -3.83
N ASN A 242 -11.37 14.80 -4.90
CA ASN A 242 -11.33 15.75 -6.02
C ASN A 242 -11.71 17.18 -5.60
N LEU A 243 -12.67 17.35 -4.70
CA LEU A 243 -13.01 18.68 -4.16
C LEU A 243 -11.80 19.30 -3.43
N VAL A 244 -11.14 18.53 -2.57
CA VAL A 244 -9.94 18.98 -1.84
C VAL A 244 -8.76 19.21 -2.79
N ASN A 245 -8.57 18.31 -3.75
CA ASN A 245 -7.46 18.35 -4.70
C ASN A 245 -7.57 19.54 -5.66
N ALA A 246 -8.78 19.95 -6.04
CA ALA A 246 -9.00 21.14 -6.85
C ALA A 246 -8.46 22.40 -6.15
N ASP A 247 -8.70 22.53 -4.84
CA ASP A 247 -8.20 23.68 -4.06
C ASP A 247 -6.66 23.66 -3.94
N VAL A 248 -6.07 22.48 -3.77
CA VAL A 248 -4.61 22.30 -3.72
C VAL A 248 -3.98 22.65 -5.08
N MET A 249 -4.55 22.15 -6.18
CA MET A 249 -4.09 22.46 -7.53
C MET A 249 -4.20 23.96 -7.85
N LYS A 250 -5.26 24.63 -7.39
CA LYS A 250 -5.41 26.08 -7.54
C LYS A 250 -4.34 26.85 -6.75
N LYS A 251 -4.03 26.44 -5.52
CA LYS A 251 -2.99 27.08 -4.70
C LYS A 251 -1.60 26.92 -5.30
N HIS A 252 -1.31 25.77 -5.91
CA HIS A 252 -0.04 25.48 -6.56
C HIS A 252 -0.02 25.76 -8.07
N ALA A 253 -1.03 26.47 -8.59
CA ALA A 253 -1.16 26.73 -10.02
C ALA A 253 0.07 27.48 -10.59
N SER A 254 0.70 28.35 -9.79
CA SER A 254 1.94 29.05 -10.15
C SER A 254 3.14 28.13 -10.29
N ASP A 255 3.13 27.00 -9.58
CA ASP A 255 4.28 26.09 -9.44
C ASP A 255 4.20 24.94 -10.46
N ILE A 256 3.07 24.82 -11.15
CA ILE A 256 2.81 23.81 -12.18
C ILE A 256 2.82 24.50 -13.56
N PRO A 257 4.00 24.74 -14.16
CA PRO A 257 4.16 25.62 -15.32
C PRO A 257 3.44 25.14 -16.60
N PHE A 258 2.93 23.92 -16.61
CA PHE A 258 2.35 23.27 -17.78
C PHE A 258 0.82 23.12 -17.75
N VAL A 259 0.18 23.33 -16.60
CA VAL A 259 -1.29 23.32 -16.51
C VAL A 259 -1.76 24.77 -16.48
N ARG A 260 -2.64 25.17 -17.40
CA ARG A 260 -3.26 26.51 -17.30
C ARG A 260 -4.30 26.47 -16.19
N GLU A 261 -4.49 27.58 -15.47
CA GLU A 261 -5.45 27.72 -14.38
C GLU A 261 -6.84 27.16 -14.72
N GLN A 262 -7.33 27.43 -15.93
CA GLN A 262 -8.62 26.94 -16.45
C GLN A 262 -8.74 25.41 -16.58
N TRP A 263 -7.64 24.66 -16.51
CA TRP A 263 -7.60 23.19 -16.59
C TRP A 263 -7.24 22.54 -15.25
N MET A 264 -7.05 23.31 -14.18
CA MET A 264 -6.61 22.79 -12.87
C MET A 264 -7.62 21.84 -12.24
N GLU A 265 -8.92 22.10 -12.41
CA GLU A 265 -9.97 21.22 -11.88
C GLU A 265 -9.95 19.86 -12.59
N ASP A 266 -9.91 19.86 -13.92
CA ASP A 266 -9.82 18.61 -14.68
C ASP A 266 -8.51 17.85 -14.41
N ALA A 267 -7.40 18.58 -14.26
CA ALA A 267 -6.12 17.98 -13.89
C ALA A 267 -6.21 17.36 -12.50
N GLY A 268 -6.77 18.07 -11.51
CA GLY A 268 -7.00 17.56 -10.16
C GLY A 268 -7.81 16.26 -10.16
N GLU A 269 -8.85 16.16 -10.98
CA GLU A 269 -9.65 14.94 -11.13
C GLU A 269 -8.85 13.79 -11.75
N PHE A 270 -8.11 14.05 -12.84
CA PHE A 270 -7.30 13.00 -13.48
C PHE A 270 -6.19 12.50 -12.55
N TYR A 271 -5.49 13.39 -11.86
CA TYR A 271 -4.46 13.03 -10.87
C TYR A 271 -5.07 12.32 -9.66
N GLY A 272 -6.29 12.71 -9.25
CA GLY A 272 -7.08 12.01 -8.25
C GLY A 272 -7.38 10.57 -8.65
N LEU A 273 -7.78 10.32 -9.90
CA LEU A 273 -7.99 8.97 -10.45
C LEU A 273 -6.71 8.14 -10.48
N VAL A 274 -5.61 8.71 -10.95
CA VAL A 274 -4.28 8.06 -10.93
C VAL A 274 -3.92 7.64 -9.50
N SER A 275 -4.09 8.56 -8.54
CA SER A 275 -3.78 8.34 -7.14
C SER A 275 -4.71 7.31 -6.48
N ALA A 276 -5.98 7.27 -6.88
CA ALA A 276 -6.92 6.24 -6.44
C ALA A 276 -6.49 4.84 -6.89
N VAL A 277 -6.07 4.70 -8.16
CA VAL A 277 -5.53 3.44 -8.69
C VAL A 277 -4.28 3.02 -7.93
N ILE A 278 -3.36 3.95 -7.64
CA ILE A 278 -2.18 3.68 -6.82
C ILE A 278 -2.59 3.17 -5.42
N GLY A 279 -3.53 3.85 -4.76
CA GLY A 279 -4.01 3.47 -3.43
C GLY A 279 -4.60 2.06 -3.42
N MET A 280 -5.49 1.75 -4.37
CA MET A 280 -6.08 0.41 -4.51
C MET A 280 -5.00 -0.66 -4.72
N LEU A 281 -4.01 -0.39 -5.58
CA LEU A 281 -2.91 -1.32 -5.85
C LEU A 281 -1.98 -1.49 -4.65
N ALA A 282 -1.72 -0.43 -3.89
CA ALA A 282 -0.92 -0.52 -2.66
C ALA A 282 -1.62 -1.37 -1.59
N VAL A 283 -2.94 -1.23 -1.44
CA VAL A 283 -3.75 -2.09 -0.56
C VAL A 283 -3.70 -3.55 -1.03
N GLN A 284 -3.96 -3.80 -2.32
CA GLN A 284 -3.86 -5.16 -2.88
C GLN A 284 -2.46 -5.73 -2.65
N SER A 285 -1.40 -4.99 -3.00
CA SER A 285 0.00 -5.38 -2.82
C SER A 285 0.29 -5.84 -1.39
N LEU A 286 -0.20 -5.09 -0.39
CA LEU A 286 -0.08 -5.43 1.01
C LEU A 286 -0.86 -6.72 1.35
N GLU A 287 -2.12 -6.82 0.93
CA GLU A 287 -2.97 -7.98 1.18
C GLU A 287 -2.43 -9.26 0.54
N GLU A 288 -2.00 -9.22 -0.72
CA GLU A 288 -1.54 -10.40 -1.45
C GLU A 288 -0.17 -10.88 -0.98
N ALA A 289 0.74 -9.94 -0.70
CA ALA A 289 2.10 -10.28 -0.36
C ALA A 289 2.26 -10.61 1.13
N LEU A 290 1.48 -9.98 2.02
CA LEU A 290 1.70 -10.06 3.47
C LEU A 290 0.64 -10.89 4.20
N MET A 291 -0.58 -11.01 3.69
CA MET A 291 -1.62 -11.80 4.36
C MET A 291 -1.55 -13.26 3.93
N VAL A 292 -1.47 -14.15 4.92
CA VAL A 292 -1.67 -15.60 4.73
C VAL A 292 -3.15 -15.88 4.54
N ARG A 293 -3.97 -15.20 5.33
CA ARG A 293 -5.41 -15.18 5.17
C ARG A 293 -5.86 -13.75 5.14
N ARG A 294 -6.52 -13.43 4.03
CA ARG A 294 -7.04 -12.11 3.69
C ARG A 294 -8.20 -11.72 4.64
N GLY A 295 -9.01 -12.68 5.08
CA GLY A 295 -10.19 -12.38 5.90
C GLY A 295 -11.21 -11.59 5.07
N ARG A 296 -11.79 -10.53 5.61
CA ARG A 296 -12.68 -9.62 4.87
C ARG A 296 -11.87 -8.59 4.08
N THR A 297 -11.32 -8.96 2.92
CA THR A 297 -10.52 -8.03 2.09
C THR A 297 -11.32 -7.24 1.10
N HIS A 298 -10.70 -6.16 0.65
CA HIS A 298 -11.12 -5.42 -0.52
C HIS A 298 -11.21 -6.34 -1.75
N ARG A 299 -12.05 -5.92 -2.69
CA ARG A 299 -12.12 -6.52 -4.02
C ARG A 299 -10.79 -6.29 -4.77
N PRO A 300 -10.46 -7.13 -5.78
CA PRO A 300 -9.25 -6.94 -6.56
C PRO A 300 -9.13 -5.51 -7.10
N ALA A 301 -7.97 -4.88 -6.94
CA ALA A 301 -7.76 -3.47 -7.28
C ALA A 301 -8.04 -3.20 -8.76
N ARG A 302 -7.76 -4.16 -9.65
CA ARG A 302 -8.05 -4.04 -11.10
C ARG A 302 -9.54 -3.87 -11.36
N GLU A 303 -10.39 -4.62 -10.66
CA GLU A 303 -11.84 -4.54 -10.83
C GLU A 303 -12.37 -3.21 -10.30
N ARG A 304 -11.91 -2.80 -9.11
CA ARG A 304 -12.25 -1.50 -8.51
C ARG A 304 -11.82 -0.34 -9.40
N ALA A 305 -10.57 -0.36 -9.87
CA ALA A 305 -10.03 0.65 -10.78
C ALA A 305 -10.81 0.72 -12.10
N ALA A 306 -11.12 -0.43 -12.72
CA ALA A 306 -11.89 -0.45 -13.96
C ALA A 306 -13.28 0.18 -13.79
N ARG A 307 -13.97 -0.10 -12.68
CA ARG A 307 -15.27 0.51 -12.37
C ARG A 307 -15.14 2.02 -12.12
N LEU A 308 -14.15 2.43 -11.35
CA LEU A 308 -13.93 3.85 -11.05
C LEU A 308 -13.59 4.64 -12.33
N ILE A 309 -12.74 4.08 -13.19
CA ILE A 309 -12.41 4.66 -14.50
C ILE A 309 -13.67 4.75 -15.40
N GLU A 310 -14.47 3.68 -15.48
CA GLU A 310 -15.69 3.70 -16.28
C GLU A 310 -16.71 4.71 -15.73
N GLN A 311 -16.83 4.84 -14.42
CA GLN A 311 -17.76 5.80 -13.84
C GLN A 311 -17.31 7.25 -14.04
N SER A 312 -16.01 7.53 -13.92
CA SER A 312 -15.46 8.89 -14.01
C SER A 312 -15.14 9.32 -15.45
N LEU A 313 -14.83 8.38 -16.34
CA LEU A 313 -14.42 8.64 -17.73
C LEU A 313 -15.26 7.83 -18.74
N GLY A 314 -16.44 7.38 -18.34
CA GLY A 314 -17.37 6.61 -19.17
C GLY A 314 -18.21 7.43 -20.15
N ASP A 315 -19.06 6.73 -20.89
CA ASP A 315 -19.98 7.34 -21.85
C ASP A 315 -21.04 8.20 -21.14
N ALA A 316 -21.38 7.90 -19.89
CA ALA A 316 -22.28 8.69 -19.07
C ALA A 316 -21.80 10.15 -18.91
N ARG A 317 -20.50 10.35 -18.65
CA ARG A 317 -19.90 11.69 -18.54
C ARG A 317 -19.92 12.44 -19.87
N ILE A 318 -19.63 11.73 -20.96
CA ILE A 318 -19.72 12.29 -22.32
C ILE A 318 -21.15 12.76 -22.59
N HIS A 319 -22.14 11.94 -22.27
CA HIS A 319 -23.56 12.28 -22.45
C HIS A 319 -24.03 13.42 -21.54
N GLU A 320 -23.53 13.52 -20.31
CA GLU A 320 -23.81 14.65 -19.43
C GLU A 320 -23.25 15.96 -20.00
N HIS A 321 -21.99 15.96 -20.44
CA HIS A 321 -21.36 17.12 -21.07
C HIS A 321 -22.06 17.55 -22.37
N GLU A 322 -22.36 16.60 -23.25
CA GLU A 322 -23.08 16.87 -24.51
C GLU A 322 -24.51 17.40 -24.26
N ARG A 323 -25.20 16.92 -23.21
CA ARG A 323 -26.50 17.47 -22.80
C ARG A 323 -26.38 18.90 -22.28
N ALA A 324 -25.36 19.19 -21.49
CA ALA A 324 -25.13 20.54 -20.95
C ALA A 324 -24.82 21.56 -22.07
N LEU A 325 -24.06 21.15 -23.10
CA LEU A 325 -23.76 22.00 -24.26
C LEU A 325 -24.89 22.08 -25.29
N GLY A 326 -25.82 21.11 -25.30
CA GLY A 326 -26.87 20.99 -26.31
C GLY A 326 -26.38 20.51 -27.69
N HIS A 327 -25.12 20.09 -27.81
CA HIS A 327 -24.55 19.53 -29.04
C HIS A 327 -23.43 18.52 -28.74
N ARG A 328 -23.04 17.74 -29.76
CA ARG A 328 -21.92 16.80 -29.65
C ARG A 328 -20.59 17.54 -29.60
N ASP A 329 -19.69 17.12 -28.72
CA ASP A 329 -18.32 17.65 -28.62
C ASP A 329 -17.29 16.55 -28.90
N ALA A 330 -16.86 16.47 -30.16
CA ALA A 330 -15.89 15.49 -30.61
C ALA A 330 -14.47 15.70 -30.04
N ARG A 331 -14.15 16.89 -29.50
CA ARG A 331 -12.87 17.13 -28.84
C ARG A 331 -12.90 16.57 -27.43
N PHE A 332 -13.96 16.86 -26.67
CA PHE A 332 -14.16 16.31 -25.34
C PHE A 332 -14.18 14.79 -25.35
N ARG A 333 -14.93 14.18 -26.27
CA ARG A 333 -14.98 12.71 -26.41
C ARG A 333 -13.60 12.09 -26.65
N ARG A 334 -12.80 12.65 -27.59
CA ARG A 334 -11.45 12.15 -27.87
C ARG A 334 -10.52 12.27 -26.67
N ARG A 335 -10.66 13.36 -25.90
CA ARG A 335 -9.91 13.56 -24.67
C ARG A 335 -10.26 12.50 -23.62
N ILE A 336 -11.55 12.33 -23.30
CA ILE A 336 -12.02 11.34 -22.32
C ILE A 336 -11.57 9.92 -22.71
N GLU A 337 -11.69 9.56 -23.99
CA GLU A 337 -11.23 8.26 -24.48
C GLU A 337 -9.70 8.11 -24.36
N SER A 338 -8.93 9.16 -24.64
CA SER A 338 -7.48 9.14 -24.44
C SER A 338 -7.09 8.98 -22.97
N GLU A 339 -7.74 9.70 -22.05
CA GLU A 339 -7.50 9.60 -20.60
C GLU A 339 -7.89 8.22 -20.05
N ARG A 340 -9.03 7.67 -20.50
CA ARG A 340 -9.48 6.31 -20.17
C ARG A 340 -8.45 5.27 -20.60
N ASN A 341 -7.99 5.32 -21.86
CA ASN A 341 -6.98 4.41 -22.39
C ASN A 341 -5.64 4.53 -21.63
N ALA A 342 -5.24 5.76 -21.30
CA ALA A 342 -4.04 6.03 -20.51
C ALA A 342 -4.10 5.35 -19.14
N LEU A 343 -5.20 5.56 -18.41
CA LEU A 343 -5.41 5.00 -17.07
C LEU A 343 -5.54 3.49 -17.09
N GLN A 344 -6.20 2.91 -18.11
CA GLN A 344 -6.25 1.46 -18.28
C GLN A 344 -4.86 0.87 -18.57
N SER A 345 -4.04 1.54 -19.38
CA SER A 345 -2.65 1.13 -19.60
C SER A 345 -1.81 1.23 -18.33
N LEU A 346 -1.95 2.35 -17.60
CA LEU A 346 -1.30 2.59 -16.32
C LEU A 346 -1.63 1.49 -15.31
N THR A 347 -2.93 1.25 -15.11
CA THR A 347 -3.46 0.23 -14.20
C THR A 347 -2.90 -1.15 -14.53
N ARG A 348 -2.90 -1.54 -15.81
CA ARG A 348 -2.34 -2.85 -16.23
C ARG A 348 -0.86 -2.99 -15.91
N SER A 349 -0.06 -1.96 -16.17
CA SER A 349 1.39 -2.00 -15.91
C SER A 349 1.69 -2.05 -14.40
N LEU A 350 1.08 -1.15 -13.62
CA LEU A 350 1.28 -1.11 -12.17
C LEU A 350 0.78 -2.40 -11.51
N ALA A 351 -0.35 -2.94 -11.96
CA ALA A 351 -0.86 -4.20 -11.44
C ALA A 351 0.00 -5.39 -11.85
N ALA A 352 0.60 -5.40 -13.05
CA ALA A 352 1.55 -6.45 -13.43
C ALA A 352 2.81 -6.43 -12.53
N ALA A 353 3.30 -5.23 -12.18
CA ALA A 353 4.38 -5.07 -11.22
C ALA A 353 3.98 -5.56 -9.82
N THR A 354 2.75 -5.25 -9.40
CA THR A 354 2.16 -5.66 -8.12
C THR A 354 2.07 -7.19 -8.01
N ASP A 355 1.44 -7.85 -8.98
CA ASP A 355 1.33 -9.31 -9.03
C ASP A 355 2.71 -9.96 -9.00
N LYS A 356 3.67 -9.43 -9.78
CA LYS A 356 5.04 -9.95 -9.83
C LYS A 356 5.75 -9.81 -8.48
N ALA A 357 5.55 -8.71 -7.76
CA ALA A 357 6.14 -8.48 -6.46
C ALA A 357 5.51 -9.34 -5.35
N ALA A 358 4.20 -9.59 -5.41
CA ALA A 358 3.48 -10.37 -4.41
C ALA A 358 3.62 -11.89 -4.59
N ASP A 359 4.04 -12.37 -5.76
CA ASP A 359 4.14 -13.80 -6.08
C ASP A 359 5.39 -14.46 -5.47
N PHE A 360 5.22 -15.21 -4.37
CA PHE A 360 6.27 -16.01 -3.71
C PHE A 360 6.24 -17.50 -4.14
N SER A 361 5.79 -17.78 -5.37
CA SER A 361 5.86 -19.13 -5.94
C SER A 361 7.26 -19.47 -6.45
N ALA A 362 7.57 -20.77 -6.51
CA ALA A 362 8.87 -21.26 -6.97
C ALA A 362 9.20 -21.03 -8.44
N ARG A 363 8.27 -20.48 -9.22
CA ARG A 363 8.47 -20.18 -10.64
C ARG A 363 9.03 -18.77 -10.85
N ARG A 364 9.04 -17.92 -9.82
CA ARG A 364 9.48 -16.53 -9.94
C ARG A 364 10.98 -16.40 -9.79
N ALA A 365 11.52 -15.44 -10.53
CA ALA A 365 12.87 -14.96 -10.32
C ALA A 365 12.93 -14.28 -8.95
N ASN A 366 14.03 -14.53 -8.22
CA ASN A 366 14.30 -13.83 -6.97
C ASN A 366 14.47 -12.33 -7.21
N PHE A 367 14.32 -11.56 -6.14
CA PHE A 367 14.69 -10.17 -6.06
C PHE A 367 16.12 -9.99 -6.60
N ASP A 368 16.28 -9.02 -7.51
CA ASP A 368 17.56 -8.67 -8.11
C ASP A 368 17.72 -7.15 -7.96
N TRP A 369 18.54 -6.75 -6.99
CA TRP A 369 18.84 -5.34 -6.77
C TRP A 369 19.91 -4.83 -7.75
N ALA A 370 20.67 -5.69 -8.42
CA ALA A 370 21.70 -5.27 -9.36
C ALA A 370 21.10 -4.70 -10.66
N GLY A 371 19.88 -5.12 -10.99
CA GLY A 371 19.09 -4.53 -12.07
C GLY A 371 18.43 -3.19 -11.72
N LEU A 372 18.50 -2.73 -10.47
CA LEU A 372 18.02 -1.40 -10.09
C LEU A 372 19.07 -0.34 -10.45
N PRO A 373 18.65 0.88 -10.83
CA PRO A 373 19.57 2.00 -10.99
C PRO A 373 20.08 2.47 -9.62
N ILE A 374 21.04 1.73 -9.04
CA ILE A 374 21.56 1.90 -7.66
C ILE A 374 22.06 3.31 -7.37
N ALA A 375 22.61 4.01 -8.39
CA ALA A 375 23.07 5.40 -8.26
C ALA A 375 21.95 6.40 -7.90
N GLN A 376 20.70 5.98 -8.01
CA GLN A 376 19.51 6.81 -7.88
C GLN A 376 18.53 6.24 -6.84
N VAL A 377 19.01 5.37 -5.96
CA VAL A 377 18.24 4.77 -4.86
C VAL A 377 19.05 4.93 -3.58
N VAL A 378 18.40 5.32 -2.48
CA VAL A 378 19.00 5.25 -1.15
C VAL A 378 19.04 3.77 -0.77
N VAL A 379 20.15 3.13 -1.12
CA VAL A 379 20.30 1.69 -0.91
C VAL A 379 20.84 1.44 0.51
N PRO A 380 20.24 0.50 1.26
CA PRO A 380 20.83 0.02 2.52
C PRO A 380 22.19 -0.64 2.27
N GLY A 381 22.92 -0.98 3.33
CA GLY A 381 24.21 -1.66 3.20
C GLY A 381 24.11 -2.94 2.35
N GLU A 382 25.11 -3.22 1.52
CA GLU A 382 25.10 -4.36 0.58
C GLU A 382 24.82 -5.71 1.27
N ASN A 383 25.28 -5.89 2.50
CA ASN A 383 25.00 -7.07 3.30
C ASN A 383 23.50 -7.28 3.54
N HIS A 384 22.75 -6.21 3.78
CA HIS A 384 21.30 -6.28 3.95
C HIS A 384 20.60 -6.65 2.64
N LEU A 385 21.04 -6.13 1.49
CA LEU A 385 20.48 -6.52 0.20
C LEU A 385 20.71 -8.00 -0.12
N ARG A 386 21.92 -8.50 0.14
CA ARG A 386 22.24 -9.94 0.02
C ARG A 386 21.34 -10.78 0.92
N GLU A 387 21.10 -10.31 2.14
CA GLU A 387 20.19 -10.97 3.07
C GLU A 387 18.75 -10.99 2.54
N VAL A 388 18.24 -9.88 2.00
CA VAL A 388 16.92 -9.82 1.37
C VAL A 388 16.80 -10.82 0.21
N VAL A 389 17.80 -10.95 -0.66
CA VAL A 389 17.74 -11.96 -1.74
C VAL A 389 17.78 -13.38 -1.21
N ARG A 390 18.56 -13.62 -0.18
CA ARG A 390 18.62 -14.93 0.47
C ARG A 390 17.26 -15.29 1.08
N LEU A 391 16.64 -14.35 1.80
CA LEU A 391 15.31 -14.51 2.38
C LEU A 391 14.22 -14.67 1.31
N ASP A 392 14.31 -13.91 0.23
CA ASP A 392 13.39 -14.04 -0.90
C ASP A 392 13.48 -15.42 -1.56
N GLY A 393 14.72 -15.92 -1.72
CA GLY A 393 14.99 -17.27 -2.18
C GLY A 393 14.36 -18.31 -1.28
N LEU A 394 14.44 -18.16 0.05
CA LEU A 394 13.78 -19.05 1.01
C LEU A 394 12.25 -18.99 0.89
N LEU A 395 11.65 -17.80 0.84
CA LEU A 395 10.20 -17.63 0.72
C LEU A 395 9.64 -18.22 -0.58
N SER A 396 10.47 -18.28 -1.62
CA SER A 396 10.10 -18.73 -2.96
C SER A 396 10.45 -20.20 -3.25
N GLN A 397 11.16 -20.93 -2.38
CA GLN A 397 11.53 -22.33 -2.64
C GLN A 397 10.31 -23.26 -2.84
N PRO A 398 10.41 -24.35 -3.64
CA PRO A 398 9.42 -25.43 -3.66
C PRO A 398 9.25 -26.11 -2.28
N ASP A 399 8.07 -26.66 -2.01
CA ASP A 399 7.75 -27.30 -0.72
C ASP A 399 8.72 -28.44 -0.35
N ALA A 400 9.20 -29.21 -1.33
CA ALA A 400 10.19 -30.26 -1.11
C ALA A 400 11.52 -29.69 -0.58
N SER A 401 12.00 -28.59 -1.17
CA SER A 401 13.21 -27.89 -0.72
C SER A 401 13.04 -27.26 0.66
N LEU A 402 11.87 -26.66 0.94
CA LEU A 402 11.53 -26.11 2.26
C LEU A 402 11.53 -27.21 3.33
N THR A 403 10.95 -28.37 3.03
CA THR A 403 10.91 -29.52 3.94
C THR A 403 12.32 -30.08 4.19
N ALA A 404 13.14 -30.18 3.13
CA ALA A 404 14.53 -30.61 3.24
C ALA A 404 15.38 -29.64 4.09
N ALA A 405 15.14 -28.32 3.99
CA ALA A 405 15.80 -27.33 4.82
C ALA A 405 15.51 -27.50 6.32
N LEU A 406 14.41 -28.18 6.68
CA LEU A 406 14.03 -28.47 8.07
C LEU A 406 14.46 -29.86 8.53
N ALA A 407 15.05 -30.71 7.67
CA ALA A 407 15.31 -32.14 7.94
C ALA A 407 16.20 -32.43 9.15
N HIS A 408 17.16 -31.54 9.42
CA HIS A 408 18.07 -31.67 10.56
C HIS A 408 17.70 -30.75 11.73
N SER A 409 16.46 -30.25 11.75
CA SER A 409 15.98 -29.35 12.78
C SER A 409 14.89 -30.00 13.64
N PRO A 410 14.67 -29.52 14.87
CA PRO A 410 13.51 -29.89 15.69
C PRO A 410 12.15 -29.57 15.05
N LEU A 411 12.13 -28.85 13.92
CA LEU A 411 10.91 -28.51 13.18
C LEU A 411 10.57 -29.52 12.07
N HIS A 412 11.39 -30.56 11.86
CA HIS A 412 11.19 -31.51 10.75
C HIS A 412 9.82 -32.21 10.77
N ASP A 413 9.42 -32.78 11.92
CA ASP A 413 8.16 -33.53 12.01
C ASP A 413 6.95 -32.65 11.66
N GLY A 414 6.95 -31.40 12.14
CA GLY A 414 5.90 -30.45 11.77
C GLY A 414 5.95 -30.05 10.29
N ALA A 415 7.13 -30.02 9.66
CA ALA A 415 7.24 -29.79 8.22
C ALA A 415 6.59 -30.90 7.40
N LEU A 416 6.76 -32.17 7.82
CA LEU A 416 6.11 -33.32 7.19
C LEU A 416 4.59 -33.25 7.33
N TYR A 417 4.08 -32.88 8.52
CA TYR A 417 2.64 -32.67 8.72
C TYR A 417 2.10 -31.52 7.85
N ALA A 418 2.83 -30.40 7.75
CA ALA A 418 2.43 -29.26 6.92
C ALA A 418 2.42 -29.63 5.43
N LEU A 419 3.43 -30.36 4.96
CA LEU A 419 3.49 -30.87 3.59
C LEU A 419 2.28 -31.73 3.24
N ALA A 420 1.85 -32.58 4.18
CA ALA A 420 0.66 -33.42 4.08
C ALA A 420 -0.68 -32.66 4.26
N GLY A 421 -0.66 -31.33 4.41
CA GLY A 421 -1.85 -30.50 4.59
C GLY A 421 -2.40 -30.47 6.03
N ASN A 422 -1.76 -31.13 7.00
CA ASN A 422 -2.20 -31.13 8.38
C ASN A 422 -1.53 -29.99 9.19
N THR A 423 -1.94 -28.76 8.88
CA THR A 423 -1.40 -27.52 9.45
C THR A 423 -1.57 -27.43 10.97
N ARG A 424 -2.68 -27.92 11.53
CA ARG A 424 -2.90 -27.96 12.99
C ARG A 424 -1.91 -28.89 13.70
N GLN A 425 -1.70 -30.09 13.15
CA GLN A 425 -0.74 -31.04 13.71
C GLN A 425 0.70 -30.53 13.56
N ALA A 426 1.02 -29.86 12.45
CA ALA A 426 2.31 -29.21 12.25
C ALA A 426 2.61 -28.18 13.35
N MET A 427 1.66 -27.28 13.61
CA MET A 427 1.80 -26.25 14.66
C MET A 427 1.97 -26.87 16.05
N ARG A 428 1.24 -27.96 16.36
CA ARG A 428 1.40 -28.70 17.62
C ARG A 428 2.77 -29.37 17.73
N ALA A 429 3.28 -29.98 16.66
CA ALA A 429 4.62 -30.55 16.62
C ALA A 429 5.70 -29.49 16.89
N TRP A 430 5.45 -28.24 16.49
CA TRP A 430 6.34 -27.11 16.80
C TRP A 430 6.07 -26.46 18.17
N LYS A 431 5.23 -27.05 19.02
CA LYS A 431 4.84 -26.53 20.35
C LYS A 431 4.18 -25.14 20.31
N VAL A 432 3.54 -24.77 19.19
CA VAL A 432 2.71 -23.56 19.17
C VAL A 432 1.46 -23.81 20.02
N PRO A 433 1.12 -22.92 20.98
CA PRO A 433 -0.02 -23.13 21.87
C PRO A 433 -1.34 -23.33 21.12
N ASP A 434 -2.23 -24.21 21.60
CA ASP A 434 -3.52 -24.50 20.96
C ASP A 434 -4.41 -23.25 20.78
N ALA A 435 -4.34 -22.27 21.70
CA ALA A 435 -5.04 -21.00 21.55
C ALA A 435 -4.55 -20.21 20.32
N THR A 436 -3.23 -20.17 20.12
CA THR A 436 -2.59 -19.54 18.95
C THR A 436 -2.90 -20.32 17.68
N THR A 437 -2.84 -21.66 17.72
CA THR A 437 -3.25 -22.51 16.58
C THR A 437 -4.70 -22.27 16.20
N ARG A 438 -5.62 -22.14 17.17
CA ARG A 438 -7.02 -21.76 16.89
C ARG A 438 -7.13 -20.41 16.20
N THR A 439 -6.40 -19.40 16.67
CA THR A 439 -6.37 -18.05 16.05
C THR A 439 -5.87 -18.11 14.60
N VAL A 440 -4.77 -18.84 14.35
CA VAL A 440 -4.23 -19.02 12.99
C VAL A 440 -5.24 -19.67 12.05
N HIS A 441 -6.10 -20.57 12.55
CA HIS A 441 -7.13 -21.25 11.75
C HIS A 441 -8.52 -20.60 11.84
N ASP A 442 -8.66 -19.43 12.47
CA ASP A 442 -9.95 -18.72 12.55
C ASP A 442 -10.18 -17.89 11.28
N GLU A 443 -10.95 -18.44 10.34
CA GLU A 443 -11.26 -17.83 9.04
C GLU A 443 -11.83 -16.41 9.11
N THR A 444 -12.42 -16.02 10.25
CA THR A 444 -13.00 -14.69 10.43
C THR A 444 -11.95 -13.61 10.69
N THR A 445 -10.70 -14.00 10.96
CA THR A 445 -9.61 -13.09 11.33
C THR A 445 -8.55 -13.01 10.23
N ALA A 446 -8.12 -11.79 9.90
CA ALA A 446 -6.96 -11.59 9.05
C ALA A 446 -5.70 -12.13 9.73
N LEU A 447 -4.83 -12.80 8.98
CA LEU A 447 -3.57 -13.34 9.48
C LEU A 447 -2.44 -12.90 8.57
N ALA A 448 -1.53 -12.09 9.10
CA ALA A 448 -0.32 -11.72 8.40
C ALA A 448 0.76 -12.80 8.54
N PHE A 449 1.60 -12.93 7.51
CA PHE A 449 2.67 -13.92 7.44
C PHE A 449 3.66 -13.77 8.58
N TYR A 450 4.07 -12.55 8.91
CA TYR A 450 5.00 -12.35 10.01
C TYR A 450 4.41 -12.73 11.38
N THR A 451 3.08 -12.71 11.57
CA THR A 451 2.46 -13.16 12.82
C THR A 451 2.72 -14.65 13.00
N LEU A 452 2.57 -15.41 11.92
CA LEU A 452 2.85 -16.83 11.88
C LEU A 452 4.33 -17.11 12.13
N VAL A 453 5.23 -16.37 11.49
CA VAL A 453 6.69 -16.43 11.76
C VAL A 453 6.97 -16.16 13.24
N HIS A 454 6.36 -15.14 13.83
CA HIS A 454 6.55 -14.77 15.22
C HIS A 454 6.09 -15.86 16.20
N PHE A 455 4.91 -16.46 15.96
CA PHE A 455 4.40 -17.55 16.77
C PHE A 455 5.31 -18.79 16.72
N ILE A 456 5.73 -19.19 15.51
CA ILE A 456 6.64 -20.33 15.34
C ILE A 456 7.99 -20.01 15.96
N ARG A 457 8.56 -18.83 15.73
CA ARG A 457 9.84 -18.39 16.31
C ARG A 457 9.80 -18.40 17.83
N THR A 458 8.69 -17.96 18.43
CA THR A 458 8.53 -17.97 19.89
C THR A 458 8.50 -19.39 20.44
N ALA A 459 7.74 -20.29 19.81
CA ALA A 459 7.69 -21.69 20.20
C ALA A 459 9.04 -22.40 19.99
N SER A 460 9.75 -22.08 18.90
CA SER A 460 11.08 -22.61 18.55
C SER A 460 12.16 -22.36 19.60
N LYS A 461 12.05 -21.30 20.40
CA LYS A 461 12.97 -21.04 21.52
C LYS A 461 12.94 -22.15 22.57
N THR A 462 11.81 -22.86 22.71
CA THR A 462 11.70 -24.01 23.63
C THR A 462 12.51 -25.23 23.20
N TYR A 463 12.96 -25.26 21.95
CA TYR A 463 13.88 -26.26 21.41
C TYR A 463 15.36 -25.81 21.47
N GLY A 464 15.65 -24.64 22.04
CA GLY A 464 17.01 -24.11 22.11
C GLY A 464 17.55 -23.54 20.80
N LEU A 465 16.71 -23.34 19.78
CA LEU A 465 17.12 -22.68 18.54
C LEU A 465 17.61 -21.25 18.84
N SER A 466 18.74 -20.86 18.24
CA SER A 466 19.35 -19.55 18.40
C SER A 466 19.99 -19.05 17.10
N GLY A 467 20.42 -17.78 17.08
CA GLY A 467 21.11 -17.18 15.93
C GLY A 467 20.36 -17.33 14.61
N LYS A 468 21.08 -17.83 13.59
CA LYS A 468 20.58 -18.00 12.22
C LYS A 468 19.38 -18.94 12.13
N ASP A 469 19.40 -20.06 12.86
CA ASP A 469 18.33 -21.06 12.82
C ASP A 469 17.02 -20.53 13.41
N LEU A 470 17.11 -19.75 14.49
CA LEU A 470 15.95 -19.07 15.07
C LEU A 470 15.37 -17.98 14.15
N HIS A 471 16.19 -17.46 13.24
CA HIS A 471 15.76 -16.47 12.28
C HIS A 471 15.07 -17.11 11.06
N GLU A 472 15.70 -18.10 10.45
CA GLU A 472 15.34 -18.63 9.13
C GLU A 472 14.35 -19.80 9.17
N LEU A 473 14.54 -20.77 10.07
CA LEU A 473 13.71 -21.97 10.10
C LEU A 473 12.23 -21.64 10.36
N PRO A 474 11.87 -20.67 11.24
CA PRO A 474 10.49 -20.22 11.37
C PRO A 474 9.91 -19.59 10.10
N ILE A 475 10.72 -18.95 9.26
CA ILE A 475 10.27 -18.39 7.97
C ILE A 475 9.93 -19.53 7.02
N VAL A 476 10.81 -20.53 6.90
CA VAL A 476 10.59 -21.74 6.09
C VAL A 476 9.32 -22.48 6.54
N ALA A 477 9.17 -22.69 7.85
CA ALA A 477 8.00 -23.32 8.45
C ALA A 477 6.71 -22.52 8.21
N ALA A 478 6.75 -21.19 8.35
CA ALA A 478 5.62 -20.31 8.07
C ALA A 478 5.24 -20.34 6.58
N THR A 479 6.21 -20.42 5.67
CA THR A 479 5.95 -20.57 4.22
C THR A 479 5.15 -21.84 3.95
N LEU A 480 5.57 -22.99 4.49
CA LEU A 480 4.86 -24.26 4.33
C LEU A 480 3.41 -24.20 4.81
N ILE A 481 3.17 -23.64 6.00
CA ILE A 481 1.81 -23.47 6.54
C ILE A 481 1.00 -22.50 5.68
N SER A 482 1.58 -21.34 5.33
CA SER A 482 0.86 -20.29 4.60
C SER A 482 0.30 -20.78 3.27
N ARG A 483 1.07 -21.58 2.53
CA ARG A 483 0.66 -22.18 1.25
C ARG A 483 -0.49 -23.17 1.37
N ARG A 484 -0.78 -23.69 2.57
CA ARG A 484 -1.91 -24.61 2.79
C ARG A 484 -3.14 -23.87 3.29
N LEU A 485 -2.96 -22.78 4.03
CA LEU A 485 -4.06 -21.93 4.47
C LEU A 485 -4.67 -21.07 3.34
N THR A 486 -3.94 -20.86 2.24
CA THR A 486 -4.44 -20.11 1.08
C THR A 486 -5.25 -20.94 0.07
N HIS A 487 -5.33 -22.27 0.23
CA HIS A 487 -5.92 -23.19 -0.76
C HIS A 487 -7.25 -23.83 -0.30
N GLU A 488 -7.89 -23.32 0.75
CA GLU A 488 -9.18 -23.83 1.25
C GLU A 488 -10.41 -23.09 0.65
N GLU A 489 -10.27 -22.40 -0.48
CA GLU A 489 -11.39 -21.78 -1.22
C GLU A 489 -12.08 -22.73 -2.20
#